data_AF-A0A934W2R6-F1
#
_entry.id   AF-A0A934W2R6-F1
#
_cell.length_a   1.000
_cell.length_b   1.000
_cell.length_c   1.000
_cell.angle_alpha   90.00
_cell.angle_beta   90.00
_cell.angle_gamma   90.00
#
_symmetry.space_group_name_H-M   'P 1'
#
loop_
_entity.id
_entity.type
_entity.pdbx_description
1 polymer ?
#
loop_
_entity_poly.entity_id
_entity_poly.type
_entity_poly.pdbx_seq_one_letter_code
_entity_poly.pdbx_strand_id
1 'polypeptide(L)'
;MSSMPDSSPVEDPTPADVAAEVTPSEPRGASEADITIARRALLEITSAESIGEPAGSTDGGDGVVTVYFDTLLSGYPGWRWTVSLAHLDGEQASVLETELTPGETALLSPAWIPWVDRLADYRAAQDAAGASAEDDDESEDDLDGSTDDDFDDEAGADGDDDDDDDDDDDDDDDDALGSDILHSGDLDGVDIDAIDIDAIDIDAIDDDDIDDDETEFEDDDSDELEVSSSDLGIDEADDSDDEPGDAAPEKPAAS
;
A
#
# COMPACT_ATOMS: atom_id res chain seq x y z
N MET A 1 -58.41 -9.39 18.76
CA MET A 1 -58.42 -10.57 17.87
C MET A 1 -57.80 -10.14 16.55
N SER A 2 -56.48 -10.32 16.41
CA SER A 2 -55.81 -10.28 15.11
C SER A 2 -54.84 -11.47 15.12
N SER A 3 -55.32 -12.59 14.57
CA SER A 3 -54.49 -13.76 14.29
C SER A 3 -53.59 -13.43 13.10
N MET A 4 -52.28 -13.54 13.28
CA MET A 4 -51.35 -13.74 12.17
C MET A 4 -51.61 -15.13 11.57
N PRO A 5 -51.63 -15.29 10.24
CA PRO A 5 -51.66 -16.61 9.63
C PRO A 5 -50.32 -17.33 9.81
N ASP A 6 -50.42 -18.63 10.10
CA ASP A 6 -49.36 -19.61 10.23
C ASP A 6 -48.61 -19.78 8.89
N SER A 7 -47.34 -19.37 8.84
CA SER A 7 -46.45 -19.64 7.71
C SER A 7 -46.01 -21.09 7.78
N SER A 8 -46.61 -21.94 6.94
CA SER A 8 -46.09 -23.28 6.67
C SER A 8 -44.72 -23.18 5.98
N PRO A 9 -43.71 -23.99 6.37
CA PRO A 9 -42.43 -24.01 5.68
C PRO A 9 -42.59 -24.65 4.30
N VAL A 10 -42.11 -23.94 3.26
CA VAL A 10 -41.97 -24.46 1.90
C VAL A 10 -40.74 -25.36 1.88
N GLU A 11 -40.94 -26.65 1.65
CA GLU A 11 -39.88 -27.63 1.44
C GLU A 11 -39.35 -27.43 0.01
N ASP A 12 -38.17 -26.83 -0.12
CA ASP A 12 -37.46 -26.69 -1.39
C ASP A 12 -36.68 -27.99 -1.69
N PRO A 13 -36.71 -28.52 -2.93
CA PRO A 13 -36.05 -29.78 -3.25
C PRO A 13 -34.54 -29.64 -3.26
N THR A 14 -33.89 -30.39 -2.36
CA THR A 14 -32.46 -30.66 -2.30
C THR A 14 -31.83 -30.77 -3.71
N PRO A 15 -30.88 -29.89 -4.10
CA PRO A 15 -30.06 -30.17 -5.27
C PRO A 15 -29.22 -31.40 -4.95
N ALA A 16 -29.26 -32.38 -5.86
CA ALA A 16 -28.44 -33.58 -5.79
C ALA A 16 -26.96 -33.16 -5.76
N ASP A 17 -26.39 -33.30 -4.57
CA ASP A 17 -24.99 -33.17 -4.25
C ASP A 17 -24.20 -34.21 -5.06
N VAL A 18 -23.67 -33.79 -6.22
CA VAL A 18 -22.55 -34.45 -6.86
C VAL A 18 -21.28 -34.00 -6.15
N ALA A 19 -21.10 -34.47 -4.91
CA ALA A 19 -19.79 -34.44 -4.26
C ALA A 19 -18.84 -35.28 -5.11
N ALA A 20 -18.10 -34.59 -6.00
CA ALA A 20 -16.82 -35.08 -6.45
C ALA A 20 -15.99 -35.32 -5.17
N GLU A 21 -15.68 -36.58 -4.89
CA GLU A 21 -14.91 -36.97 -3.72
C GLU A 21 -13.48 -36.43 -3.92
N VAL A 22 -13.22 -35.21 -3.43
CA VAL A 22 -11.88 -34.61 -3.39
C VAL A 22 -11.09 -35.42 -2.37
N THR A 23 -10.30 -36.38 -2.85
CA THR A 23 -9.33 -37.07 -2.01
C THR A 23 -8.32 -36.03 -1.53
N PRO A 24 -8.08 -35.89 -0.20
CA PRO A 24 -7.13 -34.92 0.30
C PRO A 24 -5.74 -35.24 -0.28
N SER A 25 -5.20 -34.27 -1.03
CA SER A 25 -3.86 -34.37 -1.59
C SER A 25 -2.81 -34.33 -0.47
N GLU A 26 -1.73 -35.11 -0.61
CA GLU A 26 -0.59 -35.04 0.31
C GLU A 26 0.00 -33.62 0.34
N PRO A 27 0.50 -33.14 1.51
CA PRO A 27 1.00 -31.79 1.65
C PRO A 27 2.17 -31.57 0.68
N ARG A 28 2.06 -30.53 -0.16
CA ARG A 28 3.01 -30.23 -1.23
C ARG A 28 3.84 -29.00 -0.86
N GLY A 29 5.16 -29.15 -0.86
CA GLY A 29 6.08 -28.01 -0.85
C GLY A 29 6.32 -27.47 -2.26
N ALA A 30 6.79 -26.23 -2.37
CA ALA A 30 7.16 -25.63 -3.64
C ALA A 30 8.36 -26.36 -4.29
N SER A 31 8.23 -26.64 -5.58
CA SER A 31 9.33 -27.13 -6.43
C SER A 31 10.19 -25.98 -6.96
N GLU A 32 11.35 -26.28 -7.55
CA GLU A 32 12.19 -25.25 -8.21
C GLU A 32 11.46 -24.57 -9.39
N ALA A 33 10.58 -25.31 -10.07
CA ALA A 33 9.73 -24.74 -11.12
C ALA A 33 8.73 -23.74 -10.54
N ASP A 34 8.12 -24.04 -9.38
CA ASP A 34 7.21 -23.13 -8.68
C ASP A 34 7.91 -21.84 -8.27
N ILE A 35 9.13 -21.93 -7.72
CA ILE A 35 9.94 -20.76 -7.37
C ILE A 35 10.22 -19.92 -8.61
N THR A 36 10.52 -20.55 -9.75
CA THR A 36 10.78 -19.84 -11.01
C THR A 36 9.52 -19.14 -11.54
N ILE A 37 8.38 -19.81 -11.52
CA ILE A 37 7.08 -19.24 -11.93
C ILE A 37 6.72 -18.07 -11.01
N ALA A 38 6.85 -18.25 -9.70
CA ALA A 38 6.56 -17.24 -8.71
C ALA A 38 7.47 -16.01 -8.86
N ARG A 39 8.77 -16.21 -9.07
CA ARG A 39 9.70 -15.10 -9.30
C ARG A 39 9.37 -14.35 -10.59
N ARG A 40 9.01 -15.07 -11.66
CA ARG A 40 8.57 -14.45 -12.92
C ARG A 40 7.31 -13.60 -12.71
N ALA A 41 6.33 -14.10 -11.97
CA ALA A 41 5.11 -13.37 -11.66
C ALA A 41 5.36 -12.10 -10.84
N LEU A 42 6.28 -12.15 -9.87
CA LEU A 42 6.66 -10.95 -9.12
C LEU A 42 7.34 -9.90 -10.01
N LEU A 43 8.15 -10.32 -10.98
CA LEU A 43 8.80 -9.40 -11.93
C LEU A 43 7.80 -8.68 -12.86
N GLU A 44 6.56 -9.15 -12.96
CA GLU A 44 5.50 -8.45 -13.71
C GLU A 44 4.96 -7.24 -12.93
N ILE A 45 5.09 -7.22 -11.60
CA ILE A 45 4.52 -6.17 -10.73
C ILE A 45 5.57 -5.32 -10.01
N THR A 46 6.81 -5.78 -9.90
CA THR A 46 7.87 -5.10 -9.17
C THR A 46 9.24 -5.34 -9.79
N SER A 47 10.21 -4.49 -9.43
CA SER A 47 11.59 -4.59 -9.91
C SER A 47 12.33 -5.76 -9.26
N ALA A 48 13.29 -6.34 -9.98
CA ALA A 48 14.08 -7.47 -9.47
C ALA A 48 14.86 -7.15 -8.17
N GLU A 49 15.21 -5.88 -7.97
CA GLU A 49 15.89 -5.37 -6.77
C GLU A 49 15.03 -5.39 -5.51
N SER A 50 13.70 -5.48 -5.64
CA SER A 50 12.78 -5.55 -4.49
C SER A 50 12.57 -6.98 -4.00
N ILE A 51 12.94 -7.98 -4.80
CA ILE A 51 12.70 -9.41 -4.56
C ILE A 51 13.99 -10.05 -4.04
N GLY A 52 13.95 -10.54 -2.80
CA GLY A 52 15.05 -11.26 -2.15
C GLY A 52 15.08 -12.75 -2.47
N GLU A 53 15.76 -13.49 -1.60
CA GLU A 53 15.90 -14.94 -1.72
C GLU A 53 14.57 -15.68 -1.42
N PRO A 54 14.36 -16.89 -1.97
CA PRO A 54 13.22 -17.72 -1.62
C PRO A 54 13.24 -18.08 -0.13
N ALA A 55 12.18 -17.69 0.59
CA ALA A 55 12.04 -17.82 2.05
C ALA A 55 11.15 -19.01 2.47
N GLY A 56 10.94 -19.97 1.57
CA GLY A 56 10.17 -21.20 1.81
C GLY A 56 8.79 -21.20 1.15
N SER A 57 7.93 -22.12 1.56
CA SER A 57 6.57 -22.26 1.05
C SER A 57 5.64 -22.89 2.08
N THR A 58 4.34 -22.70 1.90
CA THR A 58 3.30 -23.42 2.64
C THR A 58 2.34 -24.09 1.68
N ASP A 59 1.83 -25.25 2.10
CA ASP A 59 0.69 -25.90 1.46
C ASP A 59 -0.59 -25.16 1.86
N GLY A 60 -1.36 -24.72 0.87
CA GLY A 60 -2.65 -24.05 1.04
C GLY A 60 -3.85 -25.00 1.00
N GLY A 61 -3.61 -26.31 0.83
CA GLY A 61 -4.65 -27.28 0.53
C GLY A 61 -5.13 -27.22 -0.92
N ASP A 62 -5.89 -28.23 -1.35
CA ASP A 62 -6.58 -28.26 -2.64
C ASP A 62 -5.68 -27.98 -3.87
N GLY A 63 -4.40 -28.35 -3.79
CA GLY A 63 -3.43 -28.13 -4.86
C GLY A 63 -2.84 -26.71 -4.92
N VAL A 64 -3.12 -25.86 -3.92
CA VAL A 64 -2.54 -24.53 -3.80
C VAL A 64 -1.24 -24.58 -2.99
N VAL A 65 -0.20 -23.93 -3.50
CA VAL A 65 1.08 -23.75 -2.81
C VAL A 65 1.41 -22.26 -2.79
N THR A 66 1.65 -21.70 -1.61
CA THR A 66 2.11 -20.31 -1.48
C THR A 66 3.62 -20.30 -1.31
N VAL A 67 4.32 -19.65 -2.24
CA VAL A 67 5.77 -19.45 -2.23
C VAL A 67 6.08 -18.10 -1.59
N TYR A 68 7.12 -18.05 -0.75
CA TYR A 68 7.56 -16.84 -0.08
C TYR A 68 8.94 -16.39 -0.58
N PHE A 69 9.15 -15.09 -0.68
CA PHE A 69 10.46 -14.48 -0.90
C PHE A 69 10.68 -13.36 0.11
N ASP A 70 11.92 -13.18 0.57
CA ASP A 70 12.27 -12.00 1.35
C ASP A 70 12.01 -10.72 0.54
N THR A 71 11.61 -9.63 1.20
CA THR A 71 11.54 -8.32 0.55
C THR A 71 12.83 -7.54 0.79
N LEU A 72 13.29 -6.82 -0.24
CA LEU A 72 14.43 -5.91 -0.16
C LEU A 72 13.99 -4.44 -0.16
N LEU A 73 12.68 -4.18 -0.12
CA LEU A 73 12.14 -2.83 -0.02
C LEU A 73 12.46 -2.22 1.35
N SER A 74 13.16 -1.08 1.35
CA SER A 74 13.56 -0.38 2.58
C SER A 74 12.38 0.07 3.46
N GLY A 75 11.21 0.31 2.86
CA GLY A 75 9.98 0.69 3.56
C GLY A 75 9.23 -0.48 4.20
N TYR A 76 9.61 -1.73 3.92
CA TYR A 76 8.88 -2.93 4.35
C TYR A 76 9.78 -3.91 5.12
N PRO A 77 10.52 -3.49 6.16
CA PRO A 77 11.37 -4.38 6.92
C PRO A 77 10.55 -5.50 7.58
N GLY A 78 10.99 -6.76 7.39
CA GLY A 78 10.33 -7.94 7.93
C GLY A 78 9.08 -8.39 7.17
N TRP A 79 8.72 -7.72 6.07
CA TRP A 79 7.69 -8.20 5.15
C TRP A 79 8.26 -9.21 4.15
N ARG A 80 7.39 -9.90 3.43
CA ARG A 80 7.74 -10.91 2.44
C ARG A 80 6.81 -10.83 1.24
N TRP A 81 7.37 -11.06 0.05
CA TRP A 81 6.55 -11.32 -1.12
C TRP A 81 5.93 -12.71 -0.99
N THR A 82 4.66 -12.83 -1.34
CA THR A 82 3.97 -14.12 -1.43
C THR A 82 3.42 -14.27 -2.84
N VAL A 83 3.46 -15.51 -3.32
CA VAL A 83 2.84 -15.89 -4.57
C VAL A 83 2.08 -17.18 -4.35
N SER A 84 0.76 -17.15 -4.52
CA SER A 84 -0.07 -18.36 -4.47
C SER A 84 -0.15 -18.98 -5.85
N LEU A 85 0.18 -20.26 -5.94
CA LEU A 85 0.17 -21.04 -7.17
C LEU A 85 -0.87 -22.16 -7.08
N ALA A 86 -1.66 -22.36 -8.13
CA ALA A 86 -2.56 -23.49 -8.25
C ALA A 86 -1.96 -24.59 -9.14
N HIS A 87 -1.98 -25.82 -8.65
CA HIS A 87 -1.56 -27.01 -9.39
C HIS A 87 -2.77 -27.78 -9.90
N LEU A 88 -2.85 -27.94 -11.23
CA LEU A 88 -3.82 -28.79 -11.91
C LEU A 88 -3.10 -30.01 -12.50
N ASP A 89 -3.75 -31.18 -12.47
CA ASP A 89 -3.12 -32.44 -12.89
C ASP A 89 -2.78 -32.43 -14.39
N GLY A 90 -1.50 -32.60 -14.70
CA GLY A 90 -1.00 -32.62 -16.08
C GLY A 90 -0.72 -31.24 -16.69
N GLU A 91 -0.89 -30.15 -15.93
CA GLU A 91 -0.63 -28.78 -16.37
C GLU A 91 0.51 -28.13 -15.58
N GLN A 92 1.07 -27.04 -16.10
CA GLN A 92 1.97 -26.19 -15.33
C GLN A 92 1.17 -25.40 -14.29
N ALA A 93 1.80 -25.11 -13.15
CA ALA A 93 1.17 -24.33 -12.10
C ALA A 93 0.79 -22.92 -12.60
N SER A 94 -0.41 -22.47 -12.26
CA SER A 94 -0.89 -21.12 -12.57
C SER A 94 -0.74 -20.20 -11.36
N VAL A 95 -0.52 -18.90 -11.60
CA VAL A 95 -0.43 -17.89 -10.55
C VAL A 95 -1.84 -17.42 -10.22
N LEU A 96 -2.20 -17.43 -8.94
CA LEU A 96 -3.49 -16.94 -8.44
C LEU A 96 -3.39 -15.47 -8.00
N GLU A 97 -2.41 -15.18 -7.15
CA GLU A 97 -2.21 -13.85 -6.59
C GLU A 97 -0.74 -13.62 -6.25
N THR A 98 -0.35 -12.36 -6.26
CA THR A 98 0.95 -11.86 -5.80
C THR A 98 0.69 -10.72 -4.83
N GLU A 99 1.31 -10.78 -3.65
CA GLU A 99 1.08 -9.78 -2.62
C GLU A 99 2.33 -9.59 -1.75
N LEU A 100 2.37 -8.47 -1.03
CA LEU A 100 3.38 -8.20 -0.02
C LEU A 100 2.71 -8.34 1.34
N THR A 101 3.10 -9.36 2.11
CA THR A 101 2.49 -9.65 3.42
C THR A 101 3.47 -9.40 4.56
N PRO A 102 2.97 -9.02 5.74
CA PRO A 102 3.82 -8.91 6.92
C PRO A 102 4.34 -10.29 7.34
N GLY A 103 5.66 -10.41 7.52
CA GLY A 103 6.30 -11.55 8.16
C GLY A 103 6.31 -11.42 9.69
N GLU A 104 6.99 -12.33 10.36
CA GLU A 104 7.00 -12.42 11.83
C GLU A 104 7.63 -11.20 12.52
N THR A 105 8.52 -10.49 11.81
CA THR A 105 9.25 -9.32 12.30
C THR A 105 8.76 -8.01 11.68
N ALA A 106 7.68 -8.06 10.89
CA ALA A 106 7.14 -6.89 10.22
C ALA A 106 6.59 -5.86 11.22
N LEU A 107 6.88 -4.58 10.95
CA LEU A 107 6.24 -3.48 11.66
C LEU A 107 4.77 -3.37 11.22
N LEU A 108 3.85 -3.70 12.13
CA LEU A 108 2.41 -3.61 11.87
C LEU A 108 1.87 -2.23 12.24
N SER A 109 0.82 -1.84 11.53
CA SER A 109 0.01 -0.67 11.87
C SER A 109 -0.60 -0.84 13.28
N PRO A 110 -0.79 0.26 14.04
CA PRO A 110 -1.63 0.23 15.23
C PRO A 110 -3.05 -0.22 14.88
N ALA A 111 -3.78 -0.69 15.89
CA ALA A 111 -5.18 -1.05 15.75
C ALA A 111 -5.99 0.14 15.21
N TRP A 112 -6.87 -0.14 14.25
CA TRP A 112 -7.77 0.88 13.73
C TRP A 112 -8.75 1.34 14.81
N ILE A 113 -8.99 2.64 14.86
CA ILE A 113 -9.91 3.28 15.81
C ILE A 113 -11.02 3.92 14.97
N PRO A 114 -12.31 3.67 15.29
CA PRO A 114 -13.42 4.29 14.58
C PRO A 114 -13.31 5.80 14.50
N TRP A 115 -13.77 6.35 13.38
CA TRP A 115 -13.69 7.79 13.14
C TRP A 115 -14.43 8.60 14.20
N VAL A 116 -15.57 8.10 14.68
CA VAL A 116 -16.34 8.74 15.76
C VAL A 116 -15.54 8.90 17.05
N ASP A 117 -14.76 7.89 17.41
CA ASP A 117 -13.93 7.91 18.62
C ASP A 117 -12.75 8.87 18.44
N ARG A 118 -12.07 8.81 17.28
CA ARG A 118 -11.01 9.78 16.94
C ARG A 118 -11.50 11.22 16.98
N LEU A 119 -12.72 11.48 16.49
CA LEU A 119 -13.31 12.81 16.50
C LEU A 119 -13.68 13.26 17.92
N ALA A 120 -14.17 12.35 18.76
CA ALA A 120 -14.47 12.65 20.16
C ALA A 120 -13.19 13.04 20.92
N ASP A 121 -12.11 12.27 20.75
CA ASP A 121 -10.80 12.57 21.34
C ASP A 121 -10.24 13.89 20.81
N TYR A 122 -10.35 14.14 19.51
CA TYR A 122 -9.92 15.41 18.92
C TYR A 122 -10.68 16.60 19.50
N ARG A 123 -12.02 16.51 19.63
CA ARG A 123 -12.85 17.56 20.24
C ARG A 123 -12.48 17.77 21.71
N ALA A 124 -12.32 16.69 22.48
CA ALA A 124 -11.89 16.78 23.87
C ALA A 124 -10.51 17.44 24.01
N ALA A 125 -9.59 17.17 23.08
CA ALA A 125 -8.28 17.82 23.05
C ALA A 125 -8.39 19.32 22.71
N GLN A 126 -9.29 19.71 21.81
CA GLN A 126 -9.56 21.12 21.49
C GLN A 126 -10.18 21.86 22.68
N ASP A 127 -11.17 21.27 23.36
CA ASP A 127 -11.79 21.85 24.55
C ASP A 127 -10.77 22.03 25.69
N ALA A 128 -9.90 21.04 25.91
CA ALA A 128 -8.85 21.11 26.92
C ALA A 128 -7.75 22.15 26.58
N ALA A 129 -7.40 22.28 25.30
CA ALA A 129 -6.46 23.30 24.83
C ALA A 129 -7.06 24.71 24.95
N GLY A 130 -8.35 24.86 24.62
CA GLY A 130 -9.10 26.10 24.86
C GLY A 130 -9.11 26.46 26.34
N ALA A 131 -9.55 25.54 27.21
CA ALA A 131 -9.58 25.72 28.66
C ALA A 131 -8.22 26.08 29.27
N SER A 132 -7.11 25.62 28.69
CA SER A 132 -5.75 25.95 29.15
C SER A 132 -5.29 27.34 28.69
N ALA A 133 -5.83 27.87 27.59
CA ALA A 133 -5.54 29.22 27.12
C ALA A 133 -6.34 30.29 27.91
N GLU A 134 -7.54 29.96 28.39
CA GLU A 134 -8.35 30.84 29.25
C GLU A 134 -7.80 30.95 30.68
N ASP A 135 -7.01 29.97 31.14
CA ASP A 135 -6.33 29.99 32.45
C ASP A 135 -5.00 30.77 32.41
N ASP A 136 -4.46 31.08 31.22
CA ASP A 136 -3.21 31.85 31.02
C ASP A 136 -3.45 33.37 30.84
N ASP A 137 -4.68 33.80 30.53
CA ASP A 137 -5.08 35.21 30.36
C ASP A 137 -5.37 35.92 31.71
N GLU A 138 -5.58 35.17 32.81
CA GLU A 138 -5.80 35.74 34.15
C GLU A 138 -4.48 36.06 34.89
N SER A 139 -3.37 36.17 34.16
CA SER A 139 -2.04 36.57 34.65
C SER A 139 -1.64 37.98 34.18
N GLU A 140 -2.58 38.92 34.10
CA GLU A 140 -2.30 40.35 33.96
C GLU A 140 -2.38 41.07 35.32
N ASP A 141 -1.38 40.83 36.19
CA ASP A 141 -1.10 41.69 37.36
C ASP A 141 0.23 42.42 37.14
N ASP A 142 0.10 43.64 36.60
CA ASP A 142 1.00 44.80 36.72
C ASP A 142 2.49 44.65 36.36
N LEU A 143 2.84 44.93 35.10
CA LEU A 143 4.14 45.53 34.74
C LEU A 143 3.94 46.74 33.81
N ASP A 144 3.54 47.86 34.44
CA ASP A 144 3.80 49.21 33.91
C ASP A 144 5.31 49.45 33.84
N GLY A 145 5.85 49.75 32.66
CA GLY A 145 7.27 50.07 32.55
C GLY A 145 7.84 50.21 31.14
N SER A 146 7.45 51.29 30.46
CA SER A 146 8.22 51.95 29.39
C SER A 146 8.31 51.25 28.04
N THR A 147 7.44 51.68 27.12
CA THR A 147 7.81 51.80 25.70
C THR A 147 8.97 52.80 25.63
N ASP A 148 10.15 52.33 25.25
CA ASP A 148 11.24 53.19 24.80
C ASP A 148 11.76 52.62 23.48
N ASP A 149 12.10 53.59 22.65
CA ASP A 149 12.27 53.58 21.21
C ASP A 149 13.52 52.82 20.76
N ASP A 150 13.75 52.85 19.44
CA ASP A 150 15.03 52.60 18.76
C ASP A 150 15.32 51.15 18.30
N PHE A 151 14.88 50.82 17.08
CA PHE A 151 15.79 50.19 16.13
C PHE A 151 15.65 50.84 14.74
N ASP A 152 16.70 51.59 14.45
CA ASP A 152 17.06 52.41 13.30
C ASP A 152 17.46 51.58 12.05
N ASP A 153 17.16 52.18 10.89
CA ASP A 153 17.81 52.15 9.57
C ASP A 153 18.11 50.85 8.78
N GLU A 154 17.43 50.78 7.62
CA GLU A 154 17.97 50.76 6.25
C GLU A 154 18.89 49.63 5.72
N ALA A 155 18.31 48.81 4.84
CA ALA A 155 18.88 48.38 3.55
C ALA A 155 17.80 47.59 2.79
N GLY A 156 17.53 47.75 1.50
CA GLY A 156 18.11 48.54 0.43
C GLY A 156 17.23 48.30 -0.82
N ALA A 157 17.35 49.20 -1.77
CA ALA A 157 16.50 49.31 -2.96
C ALA A 157 16.70 48.23 -4.03
N ASP A 158 15.58 47.77 -4.59
CA ASP A 158 15.32 47.46 -6.00
C ASP A 158 13.79 47.42 -6.16
N GLY A 159 13.10 48.15 -7.05
CA GLY A 159 13.50 48.67 -8.35
C GLY A 159 12.82 47.84 -9.43
N ASP A 160 11.53 48.07 -9.69
CA ASP A 160 11.03 48.41 -11.03
C ASP A 160 9.54 48.78 -10.98
N ASP A 161 9.26 49.92 -11.61
CA ASP A 161 7.98 50.46 -12.02
C ASP A 161 7.47 49.70 -13.27
N ASP A 162 6.20 49.98 -13.61
CA ASP A 162 5.50 49.73 -14.87
C ASP A 162 4.90 48.32 -15.09
N ASP A 163 3.58 48.24 -14.94
CA ASP A 163 2.71 48.19 -16.14
C ASP A 163 1.25 48.48 -15.74
N ASP A 164 0.77 49.66 -16.15
CA ASP A 164 -0.64 49.93 -16.43
C ASP A 164 -1.01 49.15 -17.70
N ASP A 165 -2.00 48.27 -17.64
CA ASP A 165 -2.88 48.06 -18.79
C ASP A 165 -4.32 47.85 -18.28
N ASP A 166 -5.12 48.88 -18.53
CA ASP A 166 -6.56 48.83 -18.69
C ASP A 166 -6.86 47.88 -19.87
N ASP A 167 -7.67 46.86 -19.66
CA ASP A 167 -8.60 46.43 -20.71
C ASP A 167 -9.94 46.04 -20.06
N ASP A 168 -10.90 46.95 -20.25
CA ASP A 168 -12.33 46.67 -20.29
C ASP A 168 -12.57 45.52 -21.28
N ASP A 169 -13.11 44.40 -20.82
CA ASP A 169 -13.81 43.46 -21.70
C ASP A 169 -15.20 43.17 -21.13
N ASP A 170 -16.17 43.22 -22.04
CA ASP A 170 -17.62 43.26 -21.88
C ASP A 170 -18.20 42.31 -20.80
N ASP A 171 -18.91 42.90 -19.83
CA ASP A 171 -19.91 42.22 -19.00
C ASP A 171 -21.22 42.14 -19.82
N ASP A 172 -21.30 41.20 -20.76
CA ASP A 172 -22.56 40.81 -21.43
C ASP A 172 -22.70 39.27 -21.39
N ASP A 173 -23.76 38.85 -20.68
CA ASP A 173 -24.44 37.55 -20.78
C ASP A 173 -23.69 36.30 -20.26
N ASP A 174 -24.02 35.85 -19.03
CA ASP A 174 -24.77 34.59 -18.85
C ASP A 174 -25.18 34.37 -17.37
N ASP A 175 -26.43 34.69 -17.04
CA ASP A 175 -27.14 34.20 -15.84
C ASP A 175 -27.47 32.68 -15.99
N ALA A 176 -26.50 31.85 -16.34
CA ALA A 176 -26.63 30.38 -16.38
C ALA A 176 -25.53 29.64 -15.61
N LEU A 177 -25.02 30.23 -14.54
CA LEU A 177 -24.38 29.44 -13.50
C LEU A 177 -25.45 28.74 -12.68
N GLY A 178 -25.88 27.61 -13.26
CA GLY A 178 -26.68 26.59 -12.63
C GLY A 178 -26.15 26.28 -11.24
N SER A 179 -27.09 26.02 -10.35
CA SER A 179 -26.93 25.46 -9.01
C SER A 179 -26.29 24.06 -9.00
N ASP A 180 -25.48 23.71 -10.00
CA ASP A 180 -24.92 22.39 -10.28
C ASP A 180 -23.41 22.30 -10.02
N ILE A 181 -22.77 23.35 -9.49
CA ILE A 181 -21.33 23.34 -9.19
C ILE A 181 -21.03 22.99 -7.72
N LEU A 182 -22.06 22.78 -6.87
CA LEU A 182 -21.87 22.38 -5.48
C LEU A 182 -22.79 21.21 -5.10
N HIS A 183 -22.71 20.10 -5.83
CA HIS A 183 -23.17 18.82 -5.27
C HIS A 183 -22.17 18.38 -4.21
N SER A 184 -22.70 18.08 -3.02
CA SER A 184 -21.95 17.61 -1.86
C SER A 184 -21.46 16.18 -2.12
N GLY A 185 -20.39 16.06 -2.89
CA GLY A 185 -19.84 14.76 -3.29
C GLY A 185 -18.66 14.83 -4.26
N ASP A 186 -18.51 15.89 -5.06
CA ASP A 186 -17.42 16.00 -6.02
C ASP A 186 -16.22 16.73 -5.40
N LEU A 187 -15.19 15.95 -5.03
CA LEU A 187 -13.91 16.49 -4.54
C LEU A 187 -12.73 15.86 -5.28
N ASP A 188 -12.99 14.94 -6.21
CA ASP A 188 -12.04 14.23 -7.04
C ASP A 188 -12.23 14.47 -8.56
N GLY A 189 -13.25 15.23 -8.97
CA GLY A 189 -13.43 15.72 -10.34
C GLY A 189 -13.91 14.66 -11.32
N VAL A 190 -14.73 13.72 -10.85
CA VAL A 190 -15.31 12.66 -11.69
C VAL A 190 -16.83 12.80 -11.67
N ASP A 191 -17.38 13.33 -12.76
CA ASP A 191 -18.82 13.47 -12.98
C ASP A 191 -19.45 12.09 -13.21
N ILE A 192 -19.83 11.38 -12.13
CA ILE A 192 -20.49 10.06 -12.22
C ILE A 192 -21.87 10.16 -12.92
N ASP A 193 -22.49 11.34 -12.90
CA ASP A 193 -23.79 11.59 -13.53
C ASP A 193 -23.69 11.98 -15.02
N ALA A 194 -22.48 12.23 -15.54
CA ALA A 194 -22.24 12.54 -16.95
C ALA A 194 -22.01 11.28 -17.83
N ILE A 195 -21.93 10.09 -17.22
CA ILE A 195 -21.84 8.84 -17.94
C ILE A 195 -23.24 8.45 -18.43
N ASP A 196 -23.53 8.71 -19.71
CA ASP A 196 -24.70 8.18 -20.40
C ASP A 196 -24.52 6.67 -20.63
N ILE A 197 -24.96 5.87 -19.65
CA ILE A 197 -24.92 4.41 -19.68
C ILE A 197 -25.67 3.82 -20.88
N ASP A 198 -26.66 4.52 -21.44
CA ASP A 198 -27.44 4.07 -22.59
C ASP A 198 -26.75 4.38 -23.94
N ALA A 199 -25.73 5.25 -23.96
CA ALA A 199 -24.94 5.59 -25.15
C ALA A 199 -23.72 4.67 -25.37
N ILE A 200 -23.43 3.78 -24.43
CA ILE A 200 -22.34 2.80 -24.56
C ILE A 200 -22.84 1.64 -25.43
N ASP A 201 -22.54 1.69 -26.73
CA ASP A 201 -22.78 0.59 -27.68
C ASP A 201 -21.76 -0.54 -27.46
N ILE A 202 -22.08 -1.45 -26.53
CA ILE A 202 -21.26 -2.63 -26.20
C ILE A 202 -21.09 -3.59 -27.40
N ASP A 203 -21.95 -3.52 -28.43
CA ASP A 203 -21.86 -4.37 -29.62
C ASP A 203 -20.85 -3.85 -30.66
N ALA A 204 -20.23 -2.68 -30.44
CA ALA A 204 -19.24 -2.07 -31.34
C ALA A 204 -17.77 -2.43 -31.01
N ILE A 205 -17.52 -3.25 -29.98
CA ILE A 205 -16.20 -3.81 -29.70
C ILE A 205 -15.99 -4.97 -30.69
N ASP A 206 -15.51 -4.63 -31.88
CA ASP A 206 -15.07 -5.58 -32.91
C ASP A 206 -13.75 -6.24 -32.48
N ASP A 207 -13.80 -7.55 -32.26
CA ASP A 207 -12.70 -8.42 -31.81
C ASP A 207 -11.77 -8.80 -32.97
N ASP A 208 -11.29 -7.84 -33.78
CA ASP A 208 -10.50 -8.17 -34.99
C ASP A 208 -9.35 -7.19 -35.32
N ASP A 209 -8.84 -6.42 -34.34
CA ASP A 209 -7.65 -5.55 -34.53
C ASP A 209 -6.59 -5.75 -33.43
N ILE A 210 -6.20 -7.02 -33.21
CA ILE A 210 -4.87 -7.34 -32.67
C ILE A 210 -3.96 -7.53 -33.89
N ASP A 211 -3.31 -6.44 -34.29
CA ASP A 211 -2.21 -6.46 -35.25
C ASP A 211 -1.04 -7.23 -34.61
N ASP A 212 -0.70 -8.35 -35.25
CA ASP A 212 0.44 -9.22 -34.95
C ASP A 212 1.72 -8.47 -35.36
N ASP A 213 2.29 -7.69 -34.43
CA ASP A 213 3.60 -7.06 -34.61
C ASP A 213 4.69 -8.14 -34.47
N GLU A 214 5.04 -8.78 -35.59
CA GLU A 214 6.24 -9.59 -35.73
C GLU A 214 7.47 -8.70 -35.49
N THR A 215 7.91 -8.60 -34.23
CA THR A 215 9.20 -8.00 -33.90
C THR A 215 10.31 -8.89 -34.44
N GLU A 216 10.94 -8.49 -35.56
CA GLU A 216 12.17 -9.07 -36.07
C GLU A 216 13.29 -8.88 -35.02
N PHE A 217 13.70 -9.99 -34.41
CA PHE A 217 14.85 -10.10 -33.54
C PHE A 217 16.13 -9.90 -34.36
N GLU A 218 16.69 -8.70 -34.30
CA GLU A 218 18.04 -8.44 -34.81
C GLU A 218 19.05 -9.14 -33.88
N ASP A 219 19.69 -10.19 -34.39
CA ASP A 219 20.95 -10.74 -33.84
C ASP A 219 21.99 -9.60 -33.77
N ASP A 220 22.27 -9.09 -32.57
CA ASP A 220 23.43 -8.23 -32.30
C ASP A 220 24.50 -8.97 -31.50
N ASP A 221 25.73 -8.68 -31.89
CA ASP A 221 26.87 -9.57 -31.96
C ASP A 221 27.57 -9.78 -30.61
N SER A 222 28.39 -10.82 -30.53
CA SER A 222 29.18 -11.16 -29.35
C SER A 222 30.29 -10.13 -29.13
N ASP A 223 30.28 -9.43 -27.99
CA ASP A 223 31.46 -8.72 -27.51
C ASP A 223 31.98 -9.31 -26.18
N GLU A 224 33.22 -9.76 -26.31
CA GLU A 224 34.13 -10.38 -25.35
C GLU A 224 34.40 -9.44 -24.15
N LEU A 225 33.95 -9.83 -22.94
CA LEU A 225 34.30 -9.11 -21.72
C LEU A 225 35.60 -9.67 -21.14
N GLU A 226 36.70 -8.94 -21.36
CA GLU A 226 37.97 -9.17 -20.66
C GLU A 226 37.77 -9.04 -19.14
N VAL A 227 38.00 -10.15 -18.44
CA VAL A 227 38.03 -10.20 -16.98
C VAL A 227 39.25 -9.43 -16.45
N SER A 228 39.06 -8.17 -16.08
CA SER A 228 40.07 -7.43 -15.31
C SER A 228 40.11 -7.95 -13.87
N SER A 229 40.94 -8.95 -13.65
CA SER A 229 41.33 -9.45 -12.33
C SER A 229 42.07 -8.36 -11.56
N SER A 230 41.32 -7.60 -10.74
CA SER A 230 41.86 -6.63 -9.79
C SER A 230 41.68 -7.15 -8.36
N ASP A 231 42.68 -7.91 -7.93
CA ASP A 231 43.35 -7.81 -6.62
C ASP A 231 42.48 -7.36 -5.43
N LEU A 232 41.76 -8.30 -4.82
CA LEU A 232 41.32 -8.16 -3.42
C LEU A 232 42.29 -8.93 -2.54
N GLY A 233 43.21 -8.17 -1.94
CA GLY A 233 44.16 -8.63 -0.94
C GLY A 233 43.45 -9.25 0.27
N ILE A 234 43.74 -10.53 0.47
CA ILE A 234 43.69 -11.19 1.78
C ILE A 234 44.65 -10.44 2.71
N ASP A 235 44.12 -9.91 3.82
CA ASP A 235 44.91 -9.63 5.01
C ASP A 235 44.26 -10.35 6.20
N GLU A 236 44.91 -11.46 6.55
CA GLU A 236 44.75 -12.21 7.78
C GLU A 236 45.53 -11.51 8.90
N ALA A 237 44.82 -11.05 9.92
CA ALA A 237 45.32 -10.88 11.28
C ALA A 237 44.11 -11.03 12.21
N ASP A 238 43.92 -12.18 12.87
CA ASP A 238 44.62 -12.61 14.09
C ASP A 238 44.62 -11.53 15.18
N ASP A 239 43.61 -11.58 16.05
CA ASP A 239 43.83 -11.35 17.48
C ASP A 239 42.78 -12.13 18.29
N SER A 240 43.29 -13.09 19.05
CA SER A 240 42.56 -13.93 19.99
C SER A 240 42.65 -13.32 21.40
N ASP A 241 41.53 -13.14 22.09
CA ASP A 241 41.46 -12.95 23.55
C ASP A 241 40.01 -13.34 23.97
N ASP A 242 39.71 -14.60 24.30
CA ASP A 242 39.99 -15.34 25.55
C ASP A 242 39.64 -14.57 26.84
N GLU A 243 38.39 -14.72 27.32
CA GLU A 243 38.22 -15.38 28.62
C GLU A 243 36.77 -15.90 28.84
N PRO A 244 36.60 -16.95 29.68
CA PRO A 244 35.46 -17.86 29.69
C PRO A 244 34.37 -17.53 30.72
N GLY A 245 33.25 -18.23 30.54
CA GLY A 245 32.00 -18.03 31.27
C GLY A 245 32.01 -18.34 32.77
N ASP A 246 30.97 -17.80 33.42
CA ASP A 246 30.55 -18.20 34.76
C ASP A 246 29.06 -18.52 34.73
N ALA A 247 28.76 -19.76 35.12
CA ALA A 247 27.43 -20.29 35.27
C ALA A 247 26.80 -19.82 36.59
N ALA A 248 25.54 -19.40 36.53
CA ALA A 248 24.39 -19.60 37.46
C ALA A 248 24.68 -19.83 38.98
N PRO A 249 23.85 -19.30 39.92
CA PRO A 249 22.49 -19.86 40.08
C PRO A 249 21.39 -18.98 40.72
N GLU A 250 20.16 -19.50 40.61
CA GLU A 250 19.01 -19.44 41.53
C GLU A 250 18.72 -18.17 42.36
N LYS A 251 17.51 -17.65 42.20
CA LYS A 251 16.81 -16.88 43.25
C LYS A 251 15.73 -17.77 43.87
N PRO A 252 15.69 -17.93 45.20
CA PRO A 252 14.71 -18.80 45.86
C PRO A 252 13.35 -18.13 46.03
N ALA A 253 12.33 -18.99 46.11
CA ALA A 253 10.97 -18.69 46.55
C ALA A 253 10.86 -18.43 48.06
N ALA A 254 9.70 -17.90 48.46
CA ALA A 254 9.18 -17.59 49.80
C ALA A 254 9.59 -16.19 50.34
N SER A 255 8.69 -15.40 50.92
CA SER A 255 7.41 -15.70 51.57
C SER A 255 6.46 -14.50 51.57
#